data_AF-A0A1X1RFT7-F1
#
_entry.id   AF-A0A1X1RFT7-F1
#
_cell.length_a   1.000
_cell.length_b   1.000
_cell.length_c   1.000
_cell.angle_alpha   90.00
_cell.angle_beta   90.00
_cell.angle_gamma   90.00
#
_symmetry.space_group_name_H-M   'P 1'
#
loop_
_entity.id
_entity.type
_entity.pdbx_description
1 polymer ?
#
loop_
_entity_poly.entity_id
_entity_poly.type
_entity_poly.pdbx_seq_one_letter_code
_entity_poly.pdbx_strand_id
1 'polypeptide(L)' 'MSHDCRECLAGLDHCHGTIIRHSLLRWECTEPDCASPELVAHTFVIDCDAVGCAGCAESVRIAV' A
#
# COMPACT_ATOMS: atom_id res chain seq x y z
N MET A 1 1.41 -15.31 -3.32
CA MET A 1 1.90 -16.46 -2.52
C MET A 1 3.13 -17.05 -3.19
N SER A 2 4.30 -17.02 -2.57
CA SER A 2 5.54 -17.57 -3.12
C SER A 2 6.07 -18.74 -2.28
N HIS A 3 6.64 -19.75 -2.93
CA HIS A 3 7.14 -20.96 -2.25
C HIS A 3 8.39 -20.73 -1.38
N ASP A 4 9.03 -19.57 -1.51
CA ASP A 4 10.26 -19.20 -0.82
C ASP A 4 10.04 -18.18 0.32
N CYS A 5 8.80 -17.71 0.52
CA CYS A 5 8.49 -16.78 1.60
C CYS A 5 8.44 -17.52 2.95
N ARG A 6 9.34 -17.16 3.86
CA ARG A 6 9.39 -17.72 5.22
C ARG A 6 8.06 -17.57 5.98
N GLU A 7 7.37 -16.45 5.82
CA GLU A 7 6.12 -16.17 6.52
C GLU A 7 4.96 -17.02 5.96
N CYS A 8 4.93 -17.26 4.64
CA CYS A 8 4.05 -18.24 4.01
C CYS A 8 4.29 -19.65 4.55
N LEU A 9 5.55 -20.06 4.65
CA LEU A 9 5.92 -21.37 5.18
C LEU A 9 5.56 -21.53 6.67
N ALA A 10 5.55 -20.43 7.41
CA ALA A 10 5.16 -20.39 8.82
C ALA A 10 3.64 -20.23 9.04
N GLY A 11 2.85 -20.02 7.98
CA GLY A 11 1.40 -19.82 8.07
C GLY A 11 1.00 -18.52 8.80
N LEU A 12 1.84 -17.49 8.75
CA LEU A 12 1.57 -16.20 9.37
C LEU A 12 0.65 -15.35 8.47
N ASP A 13 -0.18 -14.51 9.09
CA ASP A 13 -0.97 -13.52 8.37
C ASP A 13 -0.07 -12.36 7.90
N HIS A 14 0.16 -12.27 6.60
CA HIS A 14 1.01 -11.27 5.97
C HIS A 14 0.60 -11.04 4.51
N CYS A 15 1.02 -9.91 3.96
CA CYS A 15 0.86 -9.57 2.56
C CYS A 15 2.23 -9.36 1.88
N HIS A 16 2.32 -9.73 0.61
CA HIS A 16 3.52 -9.50 -0.22
C HIS A 16 3.49 -8.15 -0.93
N GLY A 17 2.34 -7.47 -0.92
CA GLY A 17 2.18 -6.18 -1.53
C GLY A 17 2.84 -5.07 -0.71
N THR A 18 3.10 -3.96 -1.38
CA THR A 18 3.49 -2.71 -0.74
C THR A 18 2.24 -1.85 -0.58
N ILE A 19 2.04 -1.29 0.61
CA ILE A 19 0.99 -0.28 0.81
C ILE A 19 1.43 1.03 0.20
N ILE A 20 0.62 1.58 -0.70
CA ILE A 20 0.70 2.96 -1.13
C ILE A 20 -0.20 3.78 -0.21
N ARG A 21 0.44 4.56 0.66
CA ARG A 21 -0.24 5.43 1.61
C ARG A 21 -0.66 6.72 0.89
N HIS A 22 -1.93 6.79 0.54
CA HIS A 22 -2.53 8.00 0.02
C HIS A 22 -2.76 9.03 1.11
N SER A 23 -2.50 10.30 0.81
CA SER A 23 -2.75 11.41 1.73
C SER A 23 -4.22 11.79 1.84
N LEU A 24 -5.01 11.56 0.77
CA LEU A 24 -6.41 11.99 0.67
C LEU A 24 -7.39 10.86 0.33
N LEU A 25 -6.88 9.69 -0.01
CA LEU A 25 -7.66 8.55 -0.46
C LEU A 25 -7.46 7.37 0.49
N ARG A 26 -8.28 6.34 0.33
CA ARG A 26 -8.04 5.06 1.00
C ARG A 26 -6.71 4.50 0.55
N TRP A 27 -6.00 3.85 1.46
CA TRP A 27 -4.73 3.19 1.15
C TRP A 27 -4.94 2.05 0.17
N GLU A 28 -3.99 1.90 -0.74
CA GLU A 28 -3.97 0.87 -1.78
C GLU A 28 -2.86 -0.12 -1.45
N CYS A 29 -3.10 -1.41 -1.69
CA CYS A 29 -2.05 -2.42 -1.70
C CYS A 29 -1.78 -2.83 -3.14
N THR A 30 -0.51 -2.98 -3.51
CA THR A 30 -0.13 -3.44 -4.85
C THR A 30 -0.46 -4.91 -5.10
N GLU A 31 -0.79 -5.69 -4.06
CA GLU A 31 -1.21 -7.09 -4.21
C GLU A 31 -2.70 -7.14 -4.60
N PRO A 32 -3.06 -7.73 -5.77
CA PRO A 32 -4.41 -7.64 -6.33
C PRO A 32 -5.47 -8.39 -5.51
N ASP A 33 -5.06 -9.38 -4.72
CA ASP A 33 -5.95 -10.19 -3.87
C ASP A 33 -6.03 -9.65 -2.42
N CYS A 34 -5.41 -8.51 -2.13
CA CYS A 34 -5.47 -7.91 -0.81
C CYS A 34 -6.84 -7.25 -0.56
N ALA A 35 -7.70 -7.93 0.21
CA ALA A 35 -8.99 -7.39 0.63
C ALA A 35 -8.87 -6.33 1.76
N SER A 36 -7.76 -6.35 2.49
CA SER A 36 -7.54 -5.56 3.70
C SER A 36 -6.20 -4.80 3.64
N PRO A 37 -6.12 -3.68 2.90
CA PRO A 37 -4.94 -2.81 2.88
C PRO A 37 -4.83 -1.98 4.17
N GLU A 38 -4.82 -2.66 5.31
CA GLU A 38 -4.58 -2.13 6.64
C GLU A 38 -3.14 -2.47 7.08
N LEU A 39 -2.51 -1.60 7.90
CA LEU A 39 -1.07 -1.66 8.19
C LEU A 39 -0.60 -2.99 8.81
N VAL A 40 -1.47 -3.71 9.52
CA VAL A 40 -1.06 -4.81 10.41
C VAL A 40 -0.45 -5.99 9.64
N ALA A 41 -0.95 -6.29 8.44
CA ALA A 41 -0.43 -7.38 7.60
C ALA A 41 0.65 -6.94 6.60
N HIS A 42 1.00 -5.65 6.56
CA HIS A 42 1.87 -5.07 5.54
C HIS A 42 3.18 -4.56 6.16
N THR A 43 4.28 -5.20 5.80
CA THR A 43 5.62 -4.77 6.26
C THR A 43 6.15 -3.57 5.45
N PHE A 44 5.75 -3.45 4.18
CA PHE A 44 6.23 -2.40 3.28
C PHE A 44 5.18 -1.33 3.04
N VAL A 45 5.56 -0.07 3.27
CA VAL A 45 4.71 1.11 3.08
C VAL A 45 5.51 2.17 2.34
N ILE A 46 4.90 2.77 1.32
CA ILE A 46 5.44 3.90 0.56
C ILE A 46 4.39 5.00 0.47
N ASP A 47 4.80 6.25 0.59
CA ASP A 47 3.90 7.39 0.40
C ASP A 47 3.54 7.59 -1.07
N CYS A 48 2.28 7.97 -1.33
CA CYS A 48 1.78 8.14 -2.69
C CYS A 48 2.53 9.21 -3.50
N ASP A 49 3.16 10.17 -2.83
CA ASP A 49 4.03 11.19 -3.43
C ASP A 49 5.26 10.56 -4.10
N ALA A 50 5.91 9.60 -3.44
CA ALA A 50 7.12 8.95 -3.94
C ALA A 50 6.88 8.10 -5.22
N VAL A 51 5.62 7.71 -5.47
CA VAL A 51 5.21 6.98 -6.68
C VAL A 51 4.53 7.88 -7.74
N GLY A 52 4.46 9.20 -7.50
CA GLY A 52 3.88 10.15 -8.45
C GLY A 52 2.36 10.10 -8.59
N CYS A 53 1.64 9.84 -7.49
CA CYS A 53 0.18 9.75 -7.50
C CYS A 53 -0.48 11.08 -7.87
N ALA A 54 -0.94 11.22 -9.11
CA ALA A 54 -1.59 12.43 -9.62
C ALA A 54 -2.88 12.79 -8.85
N GLY A 55 -3.68 11.78 -8.46
CA GLY A 55 -4.96 11.99 -7.76
C GLY A 55 -4.82 12.62 -6.37
N CYS A 56 -3.68 12.43 -5.69
CA CYS A 56 -3.42 13.05 -4.38
C CYS A 56 -2.73 14.42 -4.49
N ALA A 57 -2.06 14.70 -5.61
CA ALA A 57 -1.34 15.95 -5.84
C ALA A 57 -2.24 17.16 -6.15
N GLU A 58 -3.52 16.95 -6.48
CA GLU A 58 -4.43 18.04 -6.91
C GLU A 58 -4.92 18.96 -5.77
N SER A 59 -4.44 18.78 -4.55
CA SER A 59 -4.95 19.47 -3.35
C SER A 59 -4.42 20.88 -3.09
N VAL A 60 -3.53 21.43 -3.92
CA VAL A 60 -3.08 22.82 -3.79
C VAL A 60 -3.18 23.57 -5.12
N ARG A 61 -4.41 23.96 -5.48
CA ARG A 61 -4.63 25.19 -6.26
C ARG A 61 -5.32 26.20 -5.33
N ILE A 62 -4.54 26.83 -4.46
CA ILE A 62 -5.01 28.03 -3.77
C ILE A 62 -5.07 29.12 -4.85
N ALA A 63 -6.29 29.50 -5.23
CA ALA A 63 -6.49 30.71 -6.03
C ALA A 63 -6.07 31.91 -5.17
N VAL A 64 -4.98 32.57 -5.57
CA VAL A 64 -4.58 33.90 -5.10
C VAL A 64 -5.21 34.95 -6.00
#